data_AF-A0AAV0YD07-F1
#
_entry.id   AF-A0AAV0YD07-F1
#
_cell.length_a   1.000
_cell.length_b   1.000
_cell.length_c   1.000
_cell.angle_alpha   90.00
_cell.angle_beta   90.00
_cell.angle_gamma   90.00
#
_symmetry.space_group_name_H-M   'P 1'
#
loop_
_entity.id
_entity.type
_entity.pdbx_description
1 polymer ?
#
loop_
_entity_poly.entity_id
_entity_poly.type
_entity_poly.pdbx_seq_one_letter_code
_entity_poly.pdbx_strand_id
1 'polypeptide(L)'
;MTEKVVPSLIELRQTATKADHKVIEEWDCTFGKCSFYISEDKRPKLLMGFFQFYANKKALKDNVLSTSTGRLIKKHAFYEKFSQLPGLSKIQRTKFKNFKAKVDSNFEKNYGLVLQDPFELSFNLTRNLHNQALTDFCDLCHQSSTLLINMKGYNMFSNT
;
A
#
# COMPACT_ATOMS: atom_id res chain seq x y z
N MET A 1 -6.90 -11.31 -7.13
CA MET A 1 -6.21 -12.15 -6.12
C MET A 1 -6.26 -11.40 -4.79
N THR A 2 -6.83 -12.00 -3.75
CA THR A 2 -7.02 -11.39 -2.41
C THR A 2 -6.17 -12.07 -1.34
N GLU A 3 -5.11 -12.77 -1.75
CA GLU A 3 -4.23 -13.48 -0.83
C GLU A 3 -3.46 -12.48 0.03
N LYS A 4 -3.61 -12.62 1.34
CA LYS A 4 -2.94 -11.76 2.32
C LYS A 4 -1.57 -12.35 2.63
N VAL A 5 -0.57 -11.88 1.89
CA VAL A 5 0.80 -12.39 1.95
C VAL A 5 1.59 -11.81 3.12
N VAL A 6 1.35 -10.53 3.43
CA VAL A 6 2.06 -9.78 4.47
C VAL A 6 1.02 -9.11 5.38
N PRO A 7 1.20 -9.12 6.72
CA PRO A 7 0.34 -8.38 7.63
C PRO A 7 0.48 -6.87 7.41
N SER A 8 -0.60 -6.14 7.67
CA SER A 8 -0.57 -4.68 7.72
C SER A 8 0.18 -4.18 8.96
N LEU A 9 0.63 -2.92 8.95
CA LEU A 9 1.28 -2.35 10.13
C LEU A 9 0.36 -2.38 11.37
N ILE A 10 -0.93 -2.10 11.20
CA ILE A 10 -1.89 -2.15 12.32
C ILE A 10 -1.91 -3.54 12.95
N GLU A 11 -1.84 -4.60 12.15
CA GLU A 11 -1.82 -5.98 12.64
C GLU A 11 -0.48 -6.32 13.30
N LEU A 12 0.63 -5.87 12.73
CA LEU A 12 1.94 -6.02 13.37
C LEU A 12 2.02 -5.28 14.70
N ARG A 13 1.34 -4.15 14.85
CA ARG A 13 1.31 -3.44 16.13
C ARG A 13 0.54 -4.20 17.21
N GLN A 14 -0.47 -5.00 16.85
CA GLN A 14 -1.20 -5.82 17.80
C GLN A 14 -0.34 -6.93 18.41
N THR A 15 0.73 -7.34 17.73
CA THR A 15 1.68 -8.34 18.22
C THR A 15 2.90 -7.72 18.91
N ALA A 16 2.96 -6.39 19.01
CA ALA A 16 4.06 -5.68 19.63
C ALA A 16 4.06 -5.86 21.16
N THR A 17 5.24 -6.07 21.72
CA THR A 17 5.50 -6.09 23.15
C THR A 17 5.94 -4.71 23.64
N LYS A 18 6.06 -4.54 24.97
CA LYS A 18 6.60 -3.29 25.56
C LYS A 18 8.02 -2.97 25.06
N ALA A 19 8.81 -4.00 24.74
CA ALA A 19 10.18 -3.82 24.24
C ALA A 19 10.22 -3.29 22.80
N ASP A 20 9.15 -3.51 22.02
CA ASP A 20 9.03 -3.05 20.63
C ASP A 20 8.55 -1.59 20.54
N HIS A 21 8.19 -0.98 21.68
CA HIS A 21 7.65 0.38 21.69
C HIS A 21 8.71 1.40 21.23
N LYS A 22 8.37 2.13 20.17
CA LYS A 22 9.25 3.13 19.57
C LYS A 22 8.45 4.34 19.13
N VAL A 23 8.88 5.53 19.56
CA VAL A 23 8.36 6.81 19.07
C VAL A 23 9.52 7.56 18.42
N ILE A 24 9.34 7.97 17.17
CA ILE A 24 10.35 8.69 16.37
C ILE A 24 9.66 9.93 15.79
N GLU A 25 10.22 11.12 16.02
CA GLU A 25 9.63 12.40 15.56
C GLU A 25 8.14 12.53 15.94
N GLU A 26 7.80 12.05 17.14
CA GLU A 26 6.43 12.02 17.67
C GLU A 26 5.44 11.16 16.84
N TRP A 27 5.95 10.27 15.98
CA TRP A 27 5.17 9.21 15.33
C TRP A 27 5.35 7.89 16.08
N ASP A 28 4.25 7.16 16.21
CA ASP A 28 4.27 5.82 16.80
C ASP A 28 4.78 4.79 15.78
N CYS A 29 6.05 4.46 15.92
CA CYS A 29 6.78 3.50 15.10
C CYS A 29 6.79 2.09 15.71
N THR A 30 5.89 1.81 16.65
CA THR A 30 5.76 0.50 17.29
C THR A 30 5.18 -0.53 16.31
N PHE A 31 5.88 -1.65 16.13
CA PHE A 31 5.40 -2.86 15.45
C PHE A 31 6.09 -4.10 16.02
N GLY A 32 5.37 -5.21 16.11
CA GLY A 32 5.90 -6.48 16.58
C GLY A 32 6.67 -7.22 15.51
N LYS A 33 7.22 -8.39 15.88
CA LYS A 33 7.94 -9.25 14.93
C LYS A 33 7.06 -9.61 13.73
N CYS A 34 7.63 -9.47 12.55
CA CYS A 34 7.02 -9.89 11.30
C CYS A 34 7.78 -11.10 10.78
N SER A 35 7.12 -12.25 10.71
CA SER A 35 7.64 -13.45 10.06
C SER A 35 6.59 -13.97 9.10
N PHE A 36 6.92 -14.03 7.82
CA PHE A 36 6.07 -14.63 6.80
C PHE A 36 6.94 -15.36 5.79
N TYR A 37 6.36 -16.39 5.18
CA TYR A 37 7.01 -17.20 4.16
C TYR A 37 6.10 -17.27 2.93
N ILE A 38 6.69 -17.01 1.77
CA ILE A 38 6.02 -17.15 0.48
C ILE A 38 6.58 -18.40 -0.17
N SER A 39 5.74 -19.42 -0.28
CA SER A 39 6.11 -20.66 -0.96
C SER A 39 6.41 -20.43 -2.44
N GLU A 40 7.38 -21.16 -2.98
CA GLU A 40 7.87 -21.00 -4.36
C GLU A 40 6.74 -21.12 -5.39
N ASP A 41 5.81 -22.07 -5.19
CA ASP A 41 4.66 -22.33 -6.05
C ASP A 41 3.70 -21.13 -6.19
N LYS A 42 3.69 -20.23 -5.19
CA LYS A 42 2.85 -19.03 -5.20
C LYS A 42 3.51 -17.85 -5.91
N ARG A 43 4.85 -17.81 -6.00
CA ARG A 43 5.57 -16.65 -6.53
C ARG A 43 5.16 -16.26 -7.96
N PRO A 44 4.96 -17.20 -8.91
CA PRO A 44 4.52 -16.82 -10.26
C PRO A 44 3.11 -16.25 -10.28
N LYS A 45 2.22 -16.74 -9.41
CA LYS A 45 0.86 -16.21 -9.24
C LYS A 45 0.91 -14.80 -8.64
N LEU A 46 1.75 -14.57 -7.63
CA LEU A 46 1.94 -13.26 -7.01
C LEU A 46 2.55 -12.25 -7.98
N LEU A 47 3.53 -12.63 -8.78
CA LEU A 47 4.11 -11.77 -9.82
C LEU A 47 3.07 -11.38 -10.88
N MET A 48 2.27 -12.34 -11.35
CA MET A 48 1.13 -12.06 -12.23
C MET A 48 0.14 -11.09 -11.57
N GLY A 49 -0.22 -11.35 -10.31
CA GLY A 49 -1.14 -10.52 -9.53
C GLY A 49 -0.61 -9.09 -9.34
N PHE A 50 0.70 -8.92 -9.14
CA PHE A 50 1.35 -7.61 -9.07
C PHE A 50 1.12 -6.80 -10.34
N PHE A 51 1.44 -7.37 -11.51
CA PHE A 51 1.26 -6.68 -12.79
C PHE A 51 -0.21 -6.36 -13.07
N GLN A 52 -1.11 -7.32 -12.81
CA GLN A 52 -2.55 -7.10 -12.99
C GLN A 52 -3.10 -6.01 -12.06
N PHE A 53 -2.65 -5.96 -10.80
CA PHE A 53 -3.08 -4.96 -9.84
C PHE A 53 -2.62 -3.55 -10.26
N TYR A 54 -1.34 -3.41 -10.60
CA TYR A 54 -0.75 -2.10 -10.92
C TYR A 54 -1.05 -1.60 -12.33
N ALA A 55 -1.55 -2.45 -13.24
CA ALA A 55 -2.05 -2.00 -14.54
C ALA A 55 -3.31 -1.11 -14.44
N ASN A 56 -4.06 -1.14 -13.33
CA ASN A 56 -5.30 -0.39 -13.18
C ASN A 56 -5.07 1.07 -12.77
N LYS A 57 -4.66 1.90 -13.74
CA LYS A 57 -4.40 3.33 -13.55
C LYS A 57 -5.53 4.09 -12.86
N LYS A 58 -6.79 3.83 -13.23
CA LYS A 58 -7.96 4.51 -12.62
C LYS A 58 -8.06 4.18 -11.14
N ALA A 59 -7.94 2.90 -10.78
CA ALA A 59 -7.97 2.48 -9.38
C ALA A 59 -6.82 3.12 -8.57
N LEU A 60 -5.61 3.18 -9.12
CA LEU A 60 -4.48 3.83 -8.44
C LEU A 60 -4.68 5.33 -8.24
N LYS A 61 -5.30 6.02 -9.20
CA LYS A 61 -5.59 7.47 -9.10
C LYS A 61 -6.71 7.79 -8.12
N ASP A 62 -7.73 6.95 -8.01
CA ASP A 62 -8.90 7.23 -7.17
C ASP A 62 -8.68 6.86 -5.69
N ASN A 63 -7.60 6.14 -5.39
CA ASN A 63 -7.39 5.54 -4.08
C ASN A 63 -6.00 5.86 -3.51
N VAL A 64 -5.86 5.59 -2.22
CA VAL A 64 -4.63 5.55 -1.43
C VAL A 64 -4.26 4.09 -1.20
N LEU A 65 -3.02 3.74 -1.50
CA LEU A 65 -2.40 2.50 -1.04
C LEU A 65 -1.96 2.71 0.41
N SER A 66 -2.81 2.28 1.34
CA SER A 66 -2.58 2.44 2.77
C SER A 66 -1.73 1.27 3.28
N THR A 67 -0.44 1.50 3.47
CA THR A 67 0.48 0.51 4.05
C THR A 67 0.13 0.21 5.51
N SER A 68 -0.44 1.21 6.21
CA SER A 68 -0.92 1.06 7.59
C SER A 68 -2.01 0.00 7.74
N THR A 69 -2.96 -0.02 6.79
CA THR A 69 -4.12 -0.93 6.82
C THR A 69 -3.98 -2.13 5.89
N GLY A 70 -3.00 -2.11 4.98
CA GLY A 70 -2.86 -3.09 3.91
C GLY A 70 -4.00 -3.05 2.89
N ARG A 71 -4.71 -1.92 2.76
CA ARG A 71 -5.91 -1.79 1.92
C ARG A 71 -5.80 -0.66 0.92
N LEU A 72 -6.51 -0.84 -0.19
CA LEU A 72 -6.82 0.23 -1.12
C LEU A 72 -8.03 1.01 -0.59
N ILE A 73 -7.85 2.30 -0.28
CA ILE A 73 -8.90 3.13 0.32
C ILE A 73 -9.17 4.32 -0.60
N LYS A 74 -10.44 4.62 -0.90
CA LYS A 74 -10.78 5.80 -1.70
C LYS A 74 -10.22 7.07 -1.06
N LYS A 75 -9.65 7.97 -1.87
CA LYS A 75 -9.00 9.20 -1.37
C LYS A 75 -9.90 9.98 -0.41
N HIS A 76 -11.15 10.26 -0.80
CA HIS A 76 -12.12 10.95 0.07
C HIS A 76 -12.35 10.22 1.40
N ALA A 77 -12.59 8.90 1.36
CA ALA A 77 -12.86 8.11 2.56
C ALA A 77 -11.64 8.02 3.48
N PHE A 78 -10.44 7.97 2.91
CA PHE A 78 -9.19 8.03 3.66
C PHE A 78 -9.12 9.35 4.43
N TYR A 79 -9.21 10.51 3.79
CA TYR A 79 -9.03 11.78 4.52
C TYR A 79 -10.16 12.12 5.49
N GLU A 80 -11.39 11.69 5.20
CA GLU A 80 -12.52 11.88 6.10
C GLU A 80 -12.43 11.01 7.35
N LYS A 81 -12.17 9.71 7.17
CA LYS A 81 -12.43 8.68 8.19
C LYS A 81 -11.17 8.02 8.73
N PHE A 82 -9.98 8.27 8.16
CA PHE A 82 -8.77 7.53 8.54
C PHE A 82 -8.41 7.69 10.02
N SER A 83 -8.50 8.91 10.58
CA SER A 83 -8.27 9.13 12.03
C SER A 83 -9.23 8.36 12.96
N GLN A 84 -10.32 7.81 12.42
CA GLN A 84 -11.31 7.02 13.15
C GLN A 84 -11.05 5.52 13.03
N LEU A 85 -10.12 5.07 12.17
CA LEU A 85 -9.88 3.64 11.94
C LEU A 85 -9.45 2.91 13.22
N PRO A 86 -9.97 1.69 13.47
CA PRO A 86 -9.52 0.86 14.59
C PRO A 86 -8.04 0.47 14.41
N GLY A 87 -7.30 0.38 15.52
CA GLY A 87 -5.88 0.01 15.51
C GLY A 87 -4.87 1.15 15.36
N LEU A 88 -5.32 2.38 15.05
CA LEU A 88 -4.47 3.57 15.17
C LEU A 88 -4.27 3.95 16.64
N SER A 89 -3.02 4.26 17.02
CA SER A 89 -2.69 4.73 18.35
C SER A 89 -3.16 6.18 18.58
N LYS A 90 -3.24 6.60 19.84
CA LYS A 90 -3.65 7.97 20.20
C LYS A 90 -2.74 9.01 19.55
N ILE A 91 -1.43 8.76 19.54
CA ILE A 91 -0.41 9.62 18.91
C ILE A 91 -0.73 9.81 17.42
N GLN A 92 -0.91 8.70 16.70
CA GLN A 92 -1.23 8.71 15.27
C GLN A 92 -2.52 9.47 14.96
N ARG A 93 -3.57 9.26 15.75
CA ARG A 93 -4.85 9.96 15.56
C ARG A 93 -4.70 11.47 15.77
N THR A 94 -4.03 11.89 16.83
CA THR A 94 -3.81 13.31 17.13
C THR A 94 -2.97 13.98 16.05
N LYS A 95 -1.83 13.37 15.68
CA LYS A 95 -0.97 13.86 14.61
C LYS A 95 -1.71 13.97 13.29
N PHE A 96 -2.39 12.91 12.85
CA PHE A 96 -3.14 12.93 11.60
C PHE A 96 -4.23 14.03 11.58
N LYS A 97 -4.96 14.24 12.69
CA LYS A 97 -5.95 15.33 12.79
C LYS A 97 -5.30 16.71 12.64
N ASN A 98 -4.14 16.93 13.28
CA ASN A 98 -3.41 18.19 13.19
C ASN A 98 -2.85 18.42 11.76
N PHE A 99 -2.49 17.35 11.06
CA PHE A 99 -1.98 17.41 9.70
C PHE A 99 -3.06 17.41 8.62
N LYS A 100 -4.31 17.04 8.94
CA LYS A 100 -5.43 17.00 7.97
C LYS A 100 -5.57 18.33 7.20
N ALA A 101 -5.45 19.46 7.89
CA ALA A 101 -5.46 20.79 7.28
C ALA A 101 -4.29 21.07 6.30
N LYS A 102 -3.16 20.35 6.41
CA LYS A 102 -2.01 20.40 5.47
C LYS A 102 -2.09 19.34 4.37
N VAL A 103 -2.85 18.27 4.60
CA VAL A 103 -3.06 17.16 3.67
C VAL A 103 -4.06 17.55 2.58
N ASP A 104 -5.09 18.33 2.90
CA ASP A 104 -6.11 18.74 1.93
C ASP A 104 -5.50 19.50 0.73
N SER A 105 -4.50 20.38 0.92
CA SER A 105 -3.90 21.15 -0.18
C SER A 105 -2.94 20.35 -1.09
N ASN A 106 -2.24 19.36 -0.54
CA ASN A 106 -1.24 18.56 -1.27
C ASN A 106 -1.84 17.32 -1.94
N PHE A 107 -3.00 16.83 -1.50
CA PHE A 107 -3.56 15.58 -1.98
C PHE A 107 -4.77 15.71 -2.89
N GLU A 108 -5.61 16.75 -2.72
CA GLU A 108 -6.71 17.03 -3.67
C GLU A 108 -6.20 17.31 -5.09
N LYS A 109 -5.00 17.91 -5.20
CA LYS A 109 -4.36 18.20 -6.49
C LYS A 109 -3.53 17.05 -7.06
N ASN A 110 -3.36 15.95 -6.31
CA ASN A 110 -2.51 14.84 -6.71
C ASN A 110 -3.30 13.82 -7.55
N TYR A 111 -3.24 13.99 -8.87
CA TYR A 111 -3.77 13.05 -9.87
C TYR A 111 -2.89 11.80 -10.08
N GLY A 112 -1.85 11.63 -9.26
CA GLY A 112 -0.92 10.52 -9.29
C GLY A 112 -1.21 9.42 -8.28
N LEU A 113 -0.27 8.49 -8.18
CA LEU A 113 -0.25 7.40 -7.20
C LEU A 113 -0.08 7.99 -5.80
N VAL A 114 -0.84 7.46 -4.85
CA VAL A 114 -0.65 7.78 -3.43
C VAL A 114 -0.29 6.51 -2.68
N LEU A 115 0.98 6.41 -2.31
CA LEU A 115 1.50 5.39 -1.41
C LEU A 115 1.74 6.03 -0.04
N GLN A 116 0.93 5.65 0.94
CA GLN A 116 1.01 6.19 2.28
C GLN A 116 2.26 5.68 3.00
N ASP A 117 2.98 6.58 3.67
CA ASP A 117 4.00 6.18 4.63
C ASP A 117 3.37 5.40 5.81
N PRO A 118 3.97 4.28 6.24
CA PRO A 118 3.42 3.45 7.31
C PRO A 118 3.38 4.15 8.67
N PHE A 119 4.25 5.13 8.94
CA PHE A 119 4.37 5.79 10.23
C PHE A 119 3.91 7.24 10.18
N GLU A 120 4.44 8.04 9.25
CA GLU A 120 4.01 9.41 8.99
C GLU A 120 2.75 9.40 8.14
N LEU A 121 1.59 9.17 8.78
CA LEU A 121 0.35 8.83 8.06
C LEU A 121 -0.17 9.93 7.11
N SER A 122 0.33 11.15 7.23
CA SER A 122 0.05 12.29 6.35
C SER A 122 0.99 12.38 5.14
N PHE A 123 1.99 11.52 5.04
CA PHE A 123 3.02 11.59 4.01
C PHE A 123 2.75 10.64 2.84
N ASN A 124 2.95 11.15 1.62
CA ASN A 124 2.91 10.39 0.38
C ASN A 124 4.32 10.09 -0.09
N LEU A 125 4.71 8.81 -0.04
CA LEU A 125 6.00 8.34 -0.55
C LEU A 125 6.16 8.60 -2.05
N THR A 126 5.06 8.72 -2.79
CA THR A 126 5.06 8.93 -4.25
C THR A 126 4.72 10.38 -4.63
N ARG A 127 4.88 11.36 -3.73
CA ARG A 127 4.54 12.78 -3.99
C ARG A 127 5.27 13.40 -5.18
N ASN A 128 6.46 12.90 -5.53
CA ASN A 128 7.27 13.39 -6.64
C ASN A 128 7.05 12.57 -7.94
N LEU A 129 6.13 11.61 -7.94
CA LEU A 129 5.87 10.78 -9.11
C LEU A 129 5.05 11.57 -10.13
N HIS A 130 5.65 11.83 -11.29
CA HIS A 130 4.96 12.50 -12.40
C HIS A 130 3.88 11.62 -13.03
N ASN A 131 2.86 12.26 -13.60
CA ASN A 131 1.75 11.57 -14.26
C ASN A 131 2.20 10.67 -15.42
N GLN A 132 3.23 11.08 -16.16
CA GLN A 132 3.76 10.27 -17.26
C GLN A 132 4.42 9.00 -16.73
N ALA A 133 5.29 9.11 -15.72
CA ALA A 133 5.92 7.94 -15.09
C ALA A 133 4.90 6.94 -14.53
N LEU A 134 3.81 7.42 -13.92
CA LEU A 134 2.71 6.54 -13.50
C LEU A 134 2.02 5.88 -14.71
N THR A 135 1.85 6.60 -15.81
CA THR A 135 1.23 6.08 -17.03
C THR A 135 2.08 4.96 -17.60
N ASP A 136 3.36 5.23 -17.83
CA ASP A 136 4.32 4.27 -18.38
C ASP A 136 4.42 3.03 -17.49
N PHE A 137 4.44 3.22 -16.16
CA PHE A 137 4.43 2.12 -15.21
C PHE A 137 3.18 1.24 -15.33
N CYS A 138 1.98 1.84 -15.41
CA CYS A 138 0.74 1.07 -15.59
C CYS A 138 0.74 0.31 -16.92
N ASP A 139 1.22 0.93 -17.99
CA ASP A 139 1.23 0.36 -19.33
C ASP A 139 2.23 -0.80 -19.41
N LEU A 140 3.41 -0.66 -18.80
CA LEU A 140 4.40 -1.74 -18.66
C LEU A 140 3.86 -2.90 -17.81
N CYS A 141 3.12 -2.61 -16.74
CA CYS A 141 2.44 -3.65 -15.95
C CYS A 141 1.39 -4.38 -16.79
N HIS A 142 0.60 -3.66 -17.60
CA HIS A 142 -0.37 -4.27 -18.50
C HIS A 142 0.31 -5.19 -19.53
N GLN A 143 1.34 -4.69 -20.22
CA GLN A 143 2.10 -5.48 -21.20
C GLN A 143 2.75 -6.72 -20.57
N SER A 144 3.36 -6.57 -19.39
CA SER A 144 3.98 -7.66 -18.65
C SER A 144 2.95 -8.74 -18.25
N SER A 145 1.77 -8.32 -17.80
CA SER A 145 0.68 -9.26 -17.48
C SER A 145 0.23 -10.05 -18.72
N THR A 146 0.07 -9.38 -19.87
CA THR A 146 -0.28 -10.00 -21.14
C THR A 146 0.79 -10.98 -21.62
N LEU A 147 2.06 -10.59 -21.53
CA LEU A 147 3.19 -11.44 -21.89
C LEU A 147 3.20 -12.73 -21.05
N LEU A 148 3.06 -12.61 -19.73
CA LEU A 148 3.04 -13.77 -18.84
C LEU A 148 1.83 -14.68 -19.09
N ILE A 149 0.65 -14.13 -19.41
CA ILE A 149 -0.54 -14.91 -19.76
C ILE A 149 -0.28 -15.71 -21.03
N ASN A 150 0.28 -15.07 -22.05
CA ASN A 150 0.60 -15.70 -23.32
C ASN A 150 1.67 -16.78 -23.13
N MET A 151 2.69 -16.52 -22.31
CA MET A 151 3.71 -17.52 -21.95
C MET A 151 3.12 -18.72 -21.18
N LYS A 152 2.09 -18.52 -20.33
CA LYS A 152 1.38 -19.65 -19.70
C LYS A 152 0.74 -20.58 -20.74
N GLY A 153 0.22 -20.00 -21.82
CA GLY A 153 -0.32 -20.75 -22.96
C GLY A 153 0.74 -21.56 -23.73
N TYR A 154 2.03 -21.29 -23.51
CA TYR A 154 3.17 -21.89 -24.22
C TYR A 154 4.03 -22.85 -23.36
N ASN A 155 3.51 -23.42 -22.25
CA ASN A 155 4.21 -24.36 -21.35
C ASN A 155 5.28 -23.77 -20.41
N MET A 156 4.88 -22.91 -19.46
CA MET A 156 5.76 -22.52 -18.33
C MET A 156 5.25 -22.92 -16.94
N PHE A 157 4.14 -23.68 -16.85
CA PHE A 157 3.61 -24.19 -15.57
C PHE A 157 3.27 -25.69 -15.61
N SER A 158 3.58 -26.35 -16.73
CA SER A 158 3.66 -27.81 -16.83
C SER A 158 5.08 -28.22 -16.48
N ASN A 159 5.38 -28.29 -15.19
CA ASN A 159 6.24 -29.34 -14.64
C ASN A 159 5.98 -29.41 -13.14
N THR A 160 5.48 -30.60 -12.78
CA THR A 160 5.42 -31.28 -11.47
C THR A 160 6.20 -30.66 -10.32
#